data_AF-A0A836TR18-F1
#
_entry.id   AF-A0A836TR18-F1
#
_cell.length_a   1.000
_cell.length_b   1.000
_cell.length_c   1.000
_cell.angle_alpha   90.00
_cell.angle_beta   90.00
_cell.angle_gamma   90.00
#
_symmetry.space_group_name_H-M   'P 1'
#
loop_
_entity.id
_entity.type
_entity.pdbx_description
1 polymer ?
#
loop_
_entity_poly.entity_id
_entity_poly.type
_entity_poly.pdbx_seq_one_letter_code
_entity_poly.pdbx_strand_id
1 'polypeptide(L)'
;MTAPRQIFSDNPIDRASHLRMDDAWLADSLIDPQTRYVPFRNLNALIVPSERPDAPMDIGWQAPVNVAEFVGDGAICVFLGLMDGAPRYAVDVSSLDDKHEASELARAGRFMEVRRVSTRLGFGIRSSPKDAR
;
A
#
# COMPACT_ATOMS: atom_id res chain seq x y z
N MET A 1 -30.06 3.35 4.05
CA MET A 1 -30.04 1.87 3.92
C MET A 1 -28.65 1.41 4.33
N THR A 2 -28.48 0.89 5.54
CA THR A 2 -27.17 0.49 6.08
C THR A 2 -26.78 -0.87 5.51
N ALA A 3 -25.70 -0.91 4.73
CA ALA A 3 -25.15 -2.14 4.19
C ALA A 3 -24.71 -3.09 5.32
N PRO A 4 -24.83 -4.42 5.15
CA PRO A 4 -24.54 -5.40 6.20
C PRO A 4 -23.06 -5.34 6.62
N ARG A 5 -22.84 -5.21 7.93
CA ARG A 5 -21.51 -5.21 8.56
C ARG A 5 -20.91 -6.62 8.46
N GLN A 6 -19.87 -6.79 7.64
CA GLN A 6 -19.13 -8.05 7.57
C GLN A 6 -18.24 -8.18 8.82
N ILE A 7 -18.57 -9.14 9.70
CA ILE A 7 -17.99 -9.30 11.05
C ILE A 7 -16.52 -9.80 11.03
N PHE A 8 -16.00 -10.21 9.87
CA PHE A 8 -14.58 -10.59 9.67
C PHE A 8 -13.73 -9.48 9.03
N SER A 9 -14.28 -8.29 8.87
CA SER A 9 -13.72 -7.22 8.04
C SER A 9 -13.44 -5.94 8.84
N ASP A 10 -12.74 -6.03 9.97
CA ASP A 10 -11.98 -4.87 10.49
C ASP A 10 -10.69 -4.66 9.66
N ASN A 11 -10.75 -5.07 8.39
CA ASN A 11 -9.76 -4.76 7.38
C ASN A 11 -10.18 -3.42 6.77
N PRO A 12 -9.35 -2.36 6.87
CA PRO A 12 -9.66 -1.04 6.32
C PRO A 12 -9.80 -1.02 4.78
N ILE A 13 -9.56 -2.15 4.12
CA ILE A 13 -9.69 -2.33 2.67
C ILE A 13 -11.03 -3.00 2.33
N ASP A 14 -11.93 -2.26 1.68
CA ASP A 14 -13.06 -2.81 0.94
C ASP A 14 -12.53 -3.53 -0.30
N ARG A 15 -12.73 -4.85 -0.36
CA ARG A 15 -12.22 -5.68 -1.45
C ARG A 15 -12.83 -5.35 -2.81
N ALA A 16 -13.94 -4.62 -2.88
CA ALA A 16 -14.56 -4.12 -4.10
C ALA A 16 -14.55 -5.13 -5.27
N SER A 17 -14.96 -6.37 -5.00
CA SER A 17 -14.75 -7.50 -5.93
C SER A 17 -15.37 -7.32 -7.31
N HIS A 18 -16.39 -6.48 -7.45
CA HIS A 18 -17.03 -6.16 -8.72
C HIS A 18 -16.10 -5.36 -9.66
N LEU A 19 -15.17 -4.56 -9.11
CA LEU A 19 -14.24 -3.74 -9.89
C LEU A 19 -13.06 -4.53 -10.44
N ARG A 20 -12.80 -5.76 -9.94
CA ARG A 20 -11.70 -6.61 -10.42
C ARG A 20 -11.85 -7.09 -11.86
N MET A 21 -13.07 -7.04 -12.39
CA MET A 21 -13.40 -7.46 -13.76
C MET A 21 -13.69 -6.27 -14.68
N ASP A 22 -13.56 -5.04 -14.16
CA ASP A 22 -13.79 -3.81 -14.91
C ASP A 22 -12.44 -3.25 -15.37
N ASP A 23 -11.99 -3.69 -16.54
CA ASP A 23 -10.69 -3.32 -17.10
C ASP A 23 -10.56 -1.81 -17.33
N ALA A 24 -11.66 -1.14 -17.68
CA ALA A 24 -11.67 0.30 -17.88
C ALA A 24 -11.47 1.05 -16.55
N TRP A 25 -12.22 0.66 -15.51
CA TRP A 25 -12.05 1.22 -14.18
C TRP A 25 -10.66 0.94 -13.61
N LEU A 26 -10.12 -0.26 -13.82
CA LEU A 26 -8.77 -0.61 -13.38
C LEU A 26 -7.71 0.25 -14.08
N ALA A 27 -7.84 0.49 -15.39
CA ALA A 27 -6.92 1.37 -16.12
C ALA A 27 -6.98 2.81 -15.59
N ASP A 28 -8.19 3.35 -15.37
CA ASP A 28 -8.37 4.71 -14.84
C ASP A 28 -7.84 4.85 -13.41
N SER A 29 -8.08 3.84 -12.57
CA SER A 29 -7.62 3.86 -11.18
C SER A 29 -6.11 3.76 -11.02
N LEU A 30 -5.38 3.16 -11.99
CA LEU A 30 -3.91 3.13 -11.95
C LEU A 30 -3.28 4.53 -12.13
N ILE A 31 -3.98 5.46 -12.79
CA ILE A 31 -3.49 6.83 -13.02
C ILE A 31 -4.11 7.85 -12.06
N ASP A 32 -5.00 7.42 -11.16
CA ASP A 32 -5.62 8.28 -10.15
C ASP A 32 -4.57 8.78 -9.13
N PRO A 33 -4.42 10.10 -8.93
CA PRO A 33 -3.52 10.68 -7.92
C PRO A 33 -3.77 10.22 -6.47
N GLN A 34 -4.99 9.76 -6.15
CA GLN A 34 -5.37 9.23 -4.84
C GLN A 34 -4.99 7.75 -4.67
N THR A 35 -4.61 7.08 -5.75
CA THR A 35 -4.13 5.70 -5.69
C THR A 35 -2.87 5.62 -4.85
N ARG A 36 -2.79 4.56 -4.05
CA ARG A 36 -1.59 4.24 -3.28
C ARG A 36 -1.15 2.82 -3.54
N TYR A 37 0.16 2.65 -3.60
CA TYR A 37 0.82 1.38 -3.86
C TYR A 37 1.57 0.94 -2.62
N VAL A 38 1.49 -0.34 -2.26
CA VAL A 38 2.42 -0.96 -1.33
C VAL A 38 3.47 -1.73 -2.16
N PRO A 39 4.74 -1.29 -2.16
CA PRO A 39 5.81 -2.00 -2.85
C PRO A 39 6.11 -3.34 -2.17
N PHE A 40 6.34 -4.36 -3.00
CA PHE A 40 6.83 -5.68 -2.58
C PHE A 40 8.17 -5.97 -3.24
N ARG A 41 9.19 -6.30 -2.44
CA ARG A 41 10.50 -6.76 -2.93
C ARG A 41 10.73 -8.18 -2.45
N ASN A 42 10.78 -9.15 -3.36
CA ASN A 42 10.94 -10.57 -3.05
C ASN A 42 9.93 -11.04 -1.99
N LEU A 43 8.66 -10.69 -2.16
CA LEU A 43 7.54 -10.96 -1.23
C LEU A 43 7.60 -10.25 0.13
N ASN A 44 8.57 -9.37 0.35
CA ASN A 44 8.61 -8.50 1.52
C ASN A 44 7.88 -7.20 1.21
N ALA A 45 6.97 -6.75 2.07
CA ALA A 45 6.27 -5.48 1.90
C ALA A 45 7.12 -4.34 2.46
N LEU A 46 6.97 -3.15 1.88
CA LEU A 46 7.53 -1.94 2.47
C LEU A 46 6.74 -1.57 3.75
N ILE A 47 7.43 -1.56 4.88
CA ILE A 47 6.86 -1.22 6.19
C ILE A 47 7.57 0.01 6.75
N VAL A 48 6.80 0.94 7.29
CA VAL A 48 7.29 2.10 8.04
C VAL A 48 7.42 1.68 9.50
N PRO A 49 8.65 1.54 10.04
CA PRO A 49 8.82 1.25 11.46
C PRO A 49 8.35 2.43 12.31
N SER A 50 7.75 2.12 13.45
CA SER A 50 7.44 3.16 14.44
C SER A 50 8.70 3.64 15.15
N GLU A 51 8.70 4.90 15.58
CA GLU A 51 9.78 5.48 16.40
C GLU A 51 9.89 4.81 17.77
N ARG A 52 8.80 4.18 18.23
CA ARG A 52 8.76 3.45 19.51
C ARG A 52 8.80 1.93 19.27
N PRO A 53 9.67 1.17 19.97
CA PRO A 53 9.82 -0.29 19.77
C PRO A 53 8.56 -1.13 20.00
N ASP A 54 7.63 -0.62 20.82
CA ASP A 54 6.37 -1.22 21.23
C ASP A 54 5.16 -0.70 20.45
N ALA A 55 5.34 0.31 19.61
CA ALA A 55 4.26 0.89 18.84
C ALA A 55 3.99 0.12 17.54
N PRO A 56 2.74 0.18 17.05
CA PRO A 56 2.39 -0.42 15.78
C PRO A 56 3.21 0.15 14.62
N MET A 57 3.60 -0.73 13.70
CA MET A 57 4.24 -0.42 12.43
C MET A 57 3.16 -0.19 11.36
N ASP A 58 3.47 0.63 10.35
CA ASP A 58 2.52 0.98 9.28
C ASP A 58 2.95 0.44 7.93
N ILE A 59 1.99 0.25 7.02
CA ILE A 59 2.29 -0.06 5.62
C ILE A 59 2.89 1.18 4.95
N GLY A 60 4.01 1.00 4.25
CA GLY A 60 4.71 2.03 3.49
C GLY A 60 4.01 2.38 2.17
N TRP A 61 2.79 2.88 2.25
CA TRP A 61 2.02 3.35 1.10
C TRP A 61 2.77 4.43 0.32
N GLN A 62 2.89 4.23 -1.00
CA GLN A 62 3.57 5.11 -1.93
C GLN A 62 2.58 5.76 -2.89
N ALA A 63 2.86 7.02 -3.26
CA ALA A 63 2.16 7.69 -4.35
C ALA A 63 2.56 7.08 -5.71
N PRO A 64 1.73 7.22 -6.76
CA PRO A 64 2.02 6.62 -8.07
C PRO A 64 3.40 7.03 -8.63
N VAL A 65 3.80 8.29 -8.43
CA VAL A 65 5.09 8.83 -8.88
C VAL A 65 6.31 8.08 -8.30
N ASN A 66 6.20 7.54 -7.09
CA ASN A 66 7.30 6.83 -6.42
C ASN A 66 7.48 5.39 -6.92
N VAL A 67 6.54 4.88 -7.72
CA VAL A 67 6.58 3.52 -8.27
C VAL A 67 6.41 3.49 -9.79
N ALA A 68 6.35 4.66 -10.43
CA ALA A 68 6.01 4.82 -11.83
C ALA A 68 6.97 4.08 -12.78
N GLU A 69 8.26 4.02 -12.44
CA GLU A 69 9.27 3.27 -13.21
C GLU A 69 8.93 1.77 -13.29
N PHE A 70 8.55 1.17 -12.16
CA PHE A 70 8.20 -0.25 -12.11
C PHE A 70 6.90 -0.53 -12.86
N VAL A 71 5.89 0.30 -12.65
CA VAL A 71 4.60 0.17 -13.35
C VAL A 71 4.79 0.31 -14.86
N GLY A 72 5.62 1.27 -15.31
CA GLY A 72 5.95 1.48 -16.72
C GLY A 72 6.73 0.32 -17.35
N ASP A 73 7.60 -0.33 -16.58
CA ASP A 73 8.35 -1.53 -17.00
C ASP A 73 7.51 -2.81 -17.00
N GLY A 74 6.21 -2.72 -16.70
CA GLY A 74 5.29 -3.85 -16.70
C GLY A 74 5.35 -4.69 -15.42
N ALA A 75 5.75 -4.10 -14.29
CA ALA A 75 5.69 -4.75 -13.00
C ALA A 75 4.27 -5.22 -12.67
N ILE A 76 4.19 -6.36 -11.97
CA ILE A 76 2.92 -6.93 -11.54
C ILE A 76 2.26 -5.97 -10.55
N CYS A 77 1.08 -5.48 -10.91
CA CYS A 77 0.22 -4.66 -10.05
C CYS A 77 -1.05 -5.44 -9.68
N VAL A 78 -1.32 -5.58 -8.39
CA VAL A 78 -2.49 -6.32 -7.88
C VAL A 78 -3.42 -5.37 -7.15
N PHE A 79 -4.67 -5.25 -7.61
CA PHE A 79 -5.69 -4.47 -6.92
C PHE A 79 -6.11 -5.12 -5.61
N LEU A 80 -5.83 -4.44 -4.49
CA LEU A 80 -6.17 -4.92 -3.15
C LEU A 80 -7.60 -4.56 -2.79
N GLY A 81 -8.06 -3.39 -3.23
CA GLY A 81 -9.38 -2.85 -2.93
C GLY A 81 -9.37 -1.33 -2.76
N LEU A 82 -10.41 -0.82 -2.12
CA LEU A 82 -10.58 0.58 -1.79
C LEU A 82 -10.33 0.80 -0.29
N MET A 83 -9.65 1.88 0.05
CA MET A 83 -9.52 2.36 1.42
C MET A 83 -9.98 3.82 1.45
N ASP A 84 -11.03 4.12 2.21
CA ASP A 84 -11.73 5.41 2.20
C ASP A 84 -12.16 5.85 0.78
N GLY A 85 -12.56 4.88 -0.05
CA GLY A 85 -12.96 5.11 -1.45
C GLY A 85 -11.80 5.30 -2.43
N ALA A 86 -10.54 5.36 -1.97
CA ALA A 86 -9.37 5.51 -2.82
C ALA A 86 -8.74 4.15 -3.18
N PRO A 87 -8.25 3.93 -4.42
CA PRO A 87 -7.68 2.65 -4.83
C PRO A 87 -6.37 2.31 -4.10
N ARG A 88 -6.19 1.03 -3.80
CA ARG A 88 -5.00 0.45 -3.17
C ARG A 88 -4.49 -0.73 -3.97
N TYR A 89 -3.20 -0.70 -4.28
CA TYR A 89 -2.52 -1.73 -5.08
C TYR A 89 -1.30 -2.26 -4.36
N ALA A 90 -0.94 -3.52 -4.62
CA ALA A 90 0.41 -4.02 -4.41
C ALA A 90 1.18 -3.97 -5.74
N VAL A 91 2.44 -3.57 -5.69
CA VAL A 91 3.33 -3.53 -6.87
C VAL A 91 4.60 -4.31 -6.59
N ASP A 92 5.00 -5.16 -7.53
CA ASP A 92 6.26 -5.89 -7.44
C ASP A 92 7.43 -4.99 -7.88
N VAL A 93 8.33 -4.70 -6.95
CA VAL A 93 9.55 -3.92 -7.16
C VAL A 93 10.80 -4.80 -7.02
N SER A 94 10.67 -6.11 -7.25
CA SER A 94 11.78 -7.05 -7.15
C SER A 94 12.88 -6.82 -8.21
N SER A 95 12.58 -6.08 -9.29
CA SER A 95 13.58 -5.63 -10.27
C SER A 95 14.52 -4.53 -9.76
N LEU A 96 14.22 -3.96 -8.57
CA LEU A 96 15.05 -2.94 -7.94
C LEU A 96 16.42 -3.49 -7.57
N ASP A 97 17.44 -2.94 -8.25
CA ASP A 97 18.84 -3.29 -8.08
C ASP A 97 19.31 -3.09 -6.61
N ASP A 98 20.35 -3.81 -6.23
CA ASP A 98 20.85 -3.86 -4.84
C ASP A 98 21.45 -2.52 -4.36
N LYS A 99 21.63 -1.55 -5.25
CA LYS A 99 21.94 -0.13 -4.91
C LYS A 99 20.73 0.63 -4.33
N HIS A 100 19.86 -0.12 -3.66
CA HIS A 100 18.58 0.29 -3.09
C HIS A 100 18.69 1.43 -2.07
N GLU A 101 19.83 1.58 -1.38
CA GLU A 101 20.00 2.54 -0.28
C GLU A 101 19.75 4.01 -0.67
N ALA A 102 19.89 4.35 -1.96
CA ALA A 102 19.64 5.70 -2.47
C ALA A 102 18.20 5.92 -3.00
N SER A 103 17.37 4.87 -3.07
CA SER A 103 16.01 4.98 -3.62
C SER A 103 15.04 5.65 -2.66
N GLU A 104 14.02 6.32 -3.21
CA GLU A 104 12.92 6.91 -2.41
C GLU A 104 12.20 5.85 -1.55
N LEU A 105 12.13 4.59 -2.03
CA LEU A 105 11.54 3.47 -1.30
C LEU A 105 12.35 3.10 -0.04
N ALA A 106 13.69 3.13 -0.12
CA ALA A 106 14.54 2.89 1.05
C ALA A 106 14.44 4.00 2.10
N ARG A 107 14.18 5.24 1.66
CA ARG A 107 13.91 6.38 2.57
C ARG A 107 12.54 6.27 3.23
N ALA A 108 11.57 5.68 2.54
CA ALA A 108 10.21 5.55 3.03
C ALA A 108 10.01 4.45 4.08
N GLY A 109 10.85 3.40 4.10
CA GLY A 109 10.68 2.31 5.06
C GLY A 109 11.70 1.19 4.94
N ARG A 110 11.31 0.00 5.40
CA ARG A 110 12.09 -1.23 5.33
C ARG A 110 11.24 -2.33 4.71
N PHE A 111 11.83 -3.10 3.81
CA PHE A 111 11.19 -4.31 3.28
C PHE A 111 11.20 -5.40 4.34
N MET A 112 10.02 -5.84 4.76
CA MET A 112 9.85 -6.82 5.82
C MET A 112 8.86 -7.92 5.41
N GLU A 113 9.11 -9.12 5.89
CA GLU A 113 8.23 -10.26 5.66
C GLU A 113 6.91 -10.05 6.42
N VAL A 114 5.79 -10.06 5.69
CA VAL A 114 4.48 -9.63 6.21
C VAL A 114 4.02 -10.51 7.38
N ARG A 115 4.28 -11.82 7.34
CA ARG A 115 3.83 -12.72 8.42
C ARG A 115 4.56 -12.45 9.73
N ARG A 116 5.84 -12.08 9.70
CA ARG A 116 6.63 -11.68 10.88
C ARG A 116 6.16 -10.38 11.51
N VAL A 117 5.63 -9.44 10.73
CA VAL A 117 5.21 -8.12 11.23
C VAL A 117 3.71 -8.02 11.48
N SER A 118 2.90 -8.99 11.02
CA SER A 118 1.43 -8.96 11.12
C SER A 118 0.91 -8.67 12.54
N THR A 119 1.55 -9.20 13.58
CA THR A 119 1.18 -8.95 14.99
C THR A 119 1.56 -7.58 15.53
N ARG A 120 2.38 -6.83 14.79
CA ARG A 120 2.88 -5.50 15.13
C ARG A 120 2.36 -4.42 14.19
N LEU A 121 1.57 -4.76 13.17
CA LEU A 121 0.98 -3.75 12.29
C LEU A 121 -0.17 -3.05 13.01
N GLY A 122 -0.13 -1.72 13.01
CA GLY A 122 -1.29 -0.93 13.40
C GLY A 122 -2.26 -0.93 12.25
N PHE A 123 -3.45 -1.48 12.47
CA PHE A 123 -4.58 -1.17 11.60
C PHE A 123 -5.11 0.21 12.01
N GLY A 124 -4.36 1.27 11.68
CA GLY A 124 -4.64 2.63 12.09
C GLY A 124 -4.23 3.64 11.01
N ILE A 125 -5.21 4.31 10.42
CA ILE A 125 -5.01 5.40 9.48
C ILE A 125 -4.19 6.50 10.17
N ARG A 126 -2.98 6.77 9.69
CA ARG A 126 -2.28 8.02 10.05
C ARG A 126 -2.83 9.14 9.17
N SER A 127 -3.86 9.82 9.64
CA SER A 127 -4.14 11.20 9.24
C SER A 127 -2.90 12.01 9.61
N SER A 128 -2.25 12.63 8.61
CA SER A 128 -1.14 13.54 8.89
C SER A 128 -1.65 14.68 9.79
N PRO A 129 -1.00 15.00 10.92
CA PRO A 129 -1.23 16.27 11.59
C PRO A 129 -0.47 17.35 10.81
N LYS A 130 -1.15 17.94 9.82
CA LYS A 130 -0.88 19.32 9.42
C LYS A 130 -2.10 20.10 9.87
N ASP A 131 -2.02 20.65 11.09
CA ASP A 131 -2.66 21.89 11.53
C ASP A 131 -2.36 22.07 13.02
N ALA A 132 -1.15 22.55 13.28
CA ALA A 132 -0.80 23.19 14.53
C ALA A 132 -0.08 24.49 14.18
N ARG A 133 -0.87 25.53 13.94
CA ARG A 133 -0.52 26.93 14.17
C ARG A 133 -1.79 27.72 14.43
#